data_AF-A0A815LNL8-F1
#
_entry.id   AF-A0A815LNL8-F1
#
_cell.length_a   1.000
_cell.length_b   1.000
_cell.length_c   1.000
_cell.angle_alpha   90.00
_cell.angle_beta   90.00
_cell.angle_gamma   90.00
#
_symmetry.space_group_name_H-M   'P 1'
#
loop_
_entity.id
_entity.type
_entity.pdbx_description
1 polymer ?
#
loop_
_entity_poly.entity_id
_entity_poly.type
_entity_poly.pdbx_seq_one_letter_code
_entity_poly.pdbx_strand_id
1 'polypeptide(L)'
;MIAEVQALWSVVYLMNENNVLPADKKHEQIEWDIALTNIWFRRRYPLVERHLNYTGDFIQYIDLLLNDLGLKTRRKCNWLREIFEPYMPYDYKGLAQEWLKQRKENNGDKQKEE
;
A
#
# COMPACT_ATOMS: atom_id res chain seq x y z
N MET A 1 1.48 -7.45 -10.27
CA MET A 1 1.05 -6.18 -9.66
C MET A 1 0.51 -6.38 -8.25
N ILE A 2 -0.76 -6.70 -7.99
CA ILE A 2 -1.29 -6.76 -6.60
C ILE A 2 -0.50 -7.73 -5.71
N ALA A 3 -0.31 -8.96 -6.18
CA ALA A 3 0.47 -9.96 -5.45
C ALA A 3 1.93 -9.56 -5.22
N GLU A 4 2.51 -8.76 -6.11
CA GLU A 4 3.89 -8.26 -5.98
C GLU A 4 4.00 -7.21 -4.88
N VAL A 5 3.06 -6.25 -4.85
CA VAL A 5 3.00 -5.22 -3.80
C VAL A 5 2.69 -5.86 -2.45
N GLN A 6 1.75 -6.81 -2.40
CA GLN A 6 1.40 -7.53 -1.18
C GLN A 6 2.57 -8.39 -0.66
N ALA A 7 3.28 -9.09 -1.55
CA ALA A 7 4.47 -9.85 -1.17
C ALA A 7 5.57 -8.93 -0.63
N LEU A 8 5.81 -7.78 -1.29
CA LEU A 8 6.77 -6.80 -0.81
C LEU A 8 6.40 -6.28 0.58
N TRP A 9 5.17 -5.79 0.77
CA TRP A 9 4.68 -5.32 2.07
C TRP A 9 4.83 -6.39 3.16
N SER A 10 4.49 -7.65 2.85
CA SER A 10 4.60 -8.76 3.80
C SER A 10 6.06 -9.02 4.21
N VAL A 11 7.00 -8.97 3.26
CA VAL A 11 8.42 -9.17 3.53
C VAL A 11 8.95 -8.04 4.43
N VAL A 12 8.61 -6.78 4.13
CA VAL A 12 9.05 -5.63 4.94
C VAL A 12 8.47 -5.69 6.35
N TYR A 13 7.19 -6.07 6.46
CA TYR A 13 6.53 -6.30 7.74
C TYR A 13 7.25 -7.37 8.58
N LEU A 14 7.56 -8.54 7.98
CA LEU A 14 8.26 -9.62 8.67
C LEU A 14 9.71 -9.28 9.05
N MET A 15 10.36 -8.41 8.28
CA MET A 15 11.70 -7.90 8.60
C MET A 15 11.69 -6.83 9.71
N ASN A 16 10.51 -6.40 10.18
CA ASN A 16 10.32 -5.29 11.10
C ASN A 16 11.05 -4.00 10.65
N GLU A 17 11.18 -3.82 9.34
CA GLU A 17 11.79 -2.65 8.74
C GLU A 17 10.72 -1.57 8.49
N ASN A 18 11.11 -0.29 8.51
CA ASN A 18 10.26 0.86 8.20
C ASN A 18 8.99 1.07 9.07
N ASN A 19 8.81 0.31 10.16
CA ASN A 19 7.64 0.44 11.05
C ASN A 19 6.31 0.45 10.25
N VAL A 20 6.20 -0.48 9.28
CA VAL A 20 5.08 -0.59 8.32
C VAL A 20 3.72 -0.61 9.03
N LEU A 21 3.67 -1.24 10.21
CA LEU A 21 2.62 -0.96 11.18
C LEU A 21 3.15 0.09 12.14
N PRO A 22 2.47 1.24 12.30
CA PRO A 22 2.84 2.19 13.32
C PRO A 22 2.82 1.46 14.67
N ALA A 23 3.96 1.38 15.34
CA ALA A 23 4.05 0.82 16.69
C ALA A 23 3.03 1.44 17.67
N ASP A 24 2.57 2.66 17.35
CA ASP A 24 1.61 3.44 18.13
C ASP A 24 0.13 3.17 17.78
N LYS A 25 -0.17 2.41 16.71
CA LYS A 25 -1.56 2.05 16.40
C LYS A 25 -2.06 1.06 17.45
N LYS A 26 -2.89 1.57 18.37
CA LYS A 26 -3.59 0.74 19.35
C LYS A 26 -4.42 -0.31 18.62
N HIS A 27 -4.47 -1.53 19.14
CA HIS A 27 -5.29 -2.62 18.60
C HIS A 27 -6.73 -2.18 18.27
N GLU A 28 -7.32 -1.34 19.11
CA GLU A 28 -8.65 -0.76 18.92
C GLU A 28 -8.80 0.03 17.61
N GLN A 29 -7.76 0.77 17.19
CA GLN A 29 -7.78 1.51 15.92
C GLN A 29 -7.76 0.57 14.72
N ILE A 30 -7.00 -0.53 14.80
CA ILE A 30 -6.95 -1.53 13.74
C ILE A 30 -8.31 -2.22 13.60
N GLU A 31 -8.93 -2.61 14.72
CA GLU A 31 -10.27 -3.19 14.72
C GLU A 31 -11.32 -2.24 14.15
N TRP A 32 -11.24 -0.95 14.50
CA TRP A 32 -12.09 0.10 13.96
C TRP A 32 -11.93 0.24 12.44
N ASP A 33 -10.69 0.32 11.95
CA ASP A 33 -10.40 0.44 10.52
C ASP A 33 -10.94 -0.77 9.73
N ILE A 34 -10.80 -1.99 10.28
CA ILE A 34 -11.35 -3.23 9.71
C ILE A 34 -12.88 -3.16 9.66
N ALA A 35 -13.52 -2.79 10.77
CA ALA A 35 -14.98 -2.69 10.85
C ALA A 35 -15.54 -1.66 9.85
N LEU A 36 -14.91 -0.48 9.78
CA LEU A 36 -15.28 0.58 8.84
C LEU A 36 -15.16 0.11 7.39
N THR A 37 -14.03 -0.51 7.04
CA THR A 37 -13.77 -1.03 5.70
C THR A 37 -14.81 -2.08 5.30
N ASN A 38 -15.13 -3.01 6.21
CA ASN A 38 -16.15 -4.04 5.99
C ASN A 38 -17.55 -3.44 5.76
N ILE A 39 -17.94 -2.45 6.56
CA ILE A 39 -19.23 -1.76 6.41
C ILE A 39 -19.28 -1.00 5.08
N TRP A 40 -18.19 -0.33 4.69
CA TRP A 40 -18.10 0.39 3.44
C TRP A 40 -18.26 -0.53 2.23
N PHE A 41 -17.55 -1.66 2.21
CA PHE A 41 -17.68 -2.66 1.16
C PHE A 41 -19.09 -3.25 1.10
N ARG A 42 -19.69 -3.56 2.26
CA ARG A 42 -21.07 -4.06 2.35
C ARG A 42 -22.08 -3.06 1.79
N ARG A 43 -21.88 -1.76 2.04
CA ARG A 43 -22.76 -0.70 1.52
C ARG A 43 -22.60 -0.50 0.01
N ARG A 44 -21.37 -0.57 -0.50
CA ARG A 44 -21.06 -0.34 -1.92
C ARG A 44 -21.41 -1.55 -2.80
N TYR A 45 -21.27 -2.76 -2.27
CA TYR A 45 -21.49 -4.02 -2.99
C TYR A 45 -22.54 -4.91 -2.29
N PRO A 46 -23.83 -4.51 -2.30
CA PRO A 46 -24.88 -5.16 -1.51
C PRO A 46 -25.25 -6.59 -1.96
N LEU A 47 -24.93 -6.96 -3.20
CA LEU A 47 -25.24 -8.27 -3.80
C LEU A 47 -24.13 -9.32 -3.60
N VAL A 48 -23.02 -8.94 -2.96
CA VAL A 48 -21.90 -9.85 -2.72
C VAL A 48 -22.07 -10.47 -1.34
N GLU A 49 -22.64 -11.66 -1.29
CA GLU A 49 -23.19 -12.22 -0.05
C GLU A 49 -22.16 -12.76 0.97
N ARG A 50 -20.87 -12.95 0.62
CA ARG A 50 -19.98 -13.65 1.57
C ARG A 50 -18.47 -13.51 1.46
N HIS A 51 -17.95 -12.87 0.42
CA HIS A 51 -16.50 -12.79 0.21
C HIS A 51 -16.10 -11.35 0.01
N LEU A 52 -14.95 -10.96 0.60
CA LEU A 52 -14.19 -9.75 0.25
C LEU A 52 -13.79 -9.85 -1.22
N ASN A 53 -14.76 -9.68 -2.12
CA ASN A 53 -14.51 -9.66 -3.53
C ASN A 53 -13.91 -8.29 -3.82
N TYR A 54 -12.59 -8.29 -3.81
CA TYR A 54 -11.67 -7.22 -4.18
C TYR A 54 -11.93 -6.58 -5.56
N THR A 55 -12.94 -7.06 -6.28
CA THR A 55 -13.23 -6.83 -7.70
C THR A 55 -13.41 -5.39 -8.14
N GLY A 56 -13.47 -4.41 -7.23
CA GLY A 56 -13.74 -3.01 -7.57
C GLY A 56 -12.65 -2.00 -7.26
N ASP A 57 -11.89 -2.16 -6.17
CA ASP A 57 -11.12 -1.05 -5.59
C ASP A 57 -9.65 -1.41 -5.30
N PHE A 58 -8.99 -2.08 -6.26
CA PHE A 58 -7.58 -2.50 -6.13
C PHE A 58 -6.60 -1.34 -6.03
N ILE A 59 -6.89 -0.20 -6.69
CA ILE A 59 -6.00 0.98 -6.67
C ILE A 59 -5.89 1.53 -5.25
N GLN A 60 -7.02 1.67 -4.55
CA GLN A 60 -7.06 2.18 -3.17
C GLN A 60 -6.28 1.27 -2.22
N TYR A 61 -6.40 -0.05 -2.40
CA TYR A 61 -5.63 -1.01 -1.61
C TYR A 61 -4.13 -0.93 -1.87
N ILE A 62 -3.74 -0.84 -3.14
CA ILE A 62 -2.33 -0.70 -3.50
C ILE A 62 -1.77 0.61 -2.93
N ASP A 63 -2.51 1.71 -3.04
CA ASP A 63 -2.10 3.00 -2.49
C ASP A 63 -1.90 2.94 -0.98
N LEU A 64 -2.75 2.20 -0.26
CA LEU A 64 -2.59 1.97 1.18
C LEU A 64 -1.28 1.22 1.48
N LEU A 65 -1.01 0.11 0.78
CA LEU A 65 0.22 -0.66 0.96
C LEU A 65 1.48 0.14 0.60
N LEU A 66 1.43 0.94 -0.47
CA LEU A 66 2.56 1.78 -0.89
C LEU A 66 2.80 2.91 0.10
N ASN A 67 1.74 3.49 0.66
CA ASN A 67 1.85 4.52 1.69
C ASN A 67 2.50 3.96 2.96
N ASP A 68 2.12 2.75 3.40
CA ASP A 68 2.76 2.07 4.53
C ASP A 68 4.25 1.77 4.28
N LEU A 69 4.62 1.51 3.02
CA LEU A 69 6.01 1.31 2.61
C LEU A 69 6.79 2.64 2.48
N GLY A 70 6.13 3.79 2.57
CA GLY A 70 6.74 5.10 2.33
C GLY A 70 7.07 5.37 0.86
N LEU A 71 6.43 4.64 -0.07
CA LEU A 71 6.62 4.78 -1.51
C LEU A 71 5.62 5.77 -2.12
N LYS A 72 5.97 6.32 -3.27
CA LYS A 72 5.08 7.25 -3.98
C LYS A 72 3.86 6.51 -4.55
N THR A 73 2.67 6.92 -4.10
CA THR A 73 1.37 6.40 -4.57
C THR A 73 0.99 6.93 -5.96
N ARG A 74 1.25 8.21 -6.24
CA ARG A 74 1.03 8.81 -7.58
C ARG A 74 2.10 8.36 -8.58
N ARG A 75 1.74 7.46 -9.49
CA ARG A 75 2.70 6.85 -10.42
C ARG A 75 2.76 7.54 -11.79
N LYS A 76 1.78 8.38 -12.15
CA LYS A 76 1.79 9.10 -13.43
C LYS A 76 2.63 10.38 -13.33
N CYS A 77 3.18 10.81 -14.46
CA CYS A 77 4.08 11.97 -14.51
C CYS A 77 3.37 13.30 -14.19
N ASN A 78 2.11 13.46 -14.61
CA ASN A 78 1.39 14.74 -14.58
C ASN A 78 0.00 14.59 -13.95
N TRP A 79 -0.48 15.66 -13.30
CA TRP A 79 -1.80 15.72 -12.66
C TRP A 79 -2.97 15.45 -13.62
N LEU A 80 -2.87 15.88 -14.88
CA LEU A 80 -3.88 15.60 -15.90
C LEU A 80 -3.99 14.09 -16.19
N ARG A 81 -2.84 13.40 -16.27
CA ARG A 81 -2.81 11.96 -16.52
C ARG A 81 -3.34 11.19 -15.32
N GLU A 82 -3.10 11.66 -14.10
CA GLU A 82 -3.70 11.07 -12.88
C GLU A 82 -5.24 11.11 -12.87
N ILE A 83 -5.85 12.12 -13.48
CA ILE A 83 -7.33 12.27 -13.48
C ILE A 83 -7.97 11.53 -14.66
N PHE A 84 -7.35 11.58 -15.84
CA PHE A 84 -7.97 11.12 -17.08
C PHE A 84 -7.42 9.80 -17.63
N GLU A 85 -6.26 9.34 -17.18
CA GLU A 85 -5.65 8.10 -17.67
C GLU A 85 -5.89 6.93 -16.70
N PRO A 86 -6.29 5.76 -17.21
CA PRO A 86 -6.43 4.58 -16.37
C PRO A 86 -5.08 4.11 -15.82
N TYR A 87 -5.10 3.64 -14.58
CA TYR A 87 -3.98 2.93 -13.98
C TYR A 87 -3.87 1.52 -14.57
N MET A 88 -2.66 1.19 -15.01
CA MET A 88 -2.33 -0.09 -15.63
C MET A 88 -1.21 -0.80 -14.86
N PRO A 89 -1.07 -2.13 -14.97
CA PRO A 89 0.01 -2.87 -14.31
C PRO A 89 1.41 -2.36 -14.63
N TYR A 90 1.61 -1.77 -15.81
CA TYR A 90 2.88 -1.19 -16.22
C TYR A 90 3.31 0.00 -15.35
N ASP A 91 2.37 0.75 -14.76
CA ASP A 91 2.68 1.90 -13.89
C ASP A 91 3.35 1.49 -12.57
N TYR A 92 3.30 0.20 -12.23
CA TYR A 92 3.91 -0.38 -11.04
C TYR A 92 5.18 -1.17 -11.35
N LYS A 93 5.66 -1.14 -12.60
CA LYS A 93 6.91 -1.82 -12.97
C LYS A 93 8.09 -1.21 -12.22
N GLY A 94 8.92 -2.06 -11.62
CA GLY A 94 10.15 -1.61 -10.95
C GLY A 94 9.99 -1.28 -9.46
N LEU A 95 8.84 -1.61 -8.86
CA LEU A 95 8.50 -1.22 -7.49
C LEU A 95 9.45 -1.81 -6.44
N ALA A 96 9.87 -3.06 -6.63
CA ALA A 96 10.86 -3.69 -5.76
C ALA A 96 12.23 -2.99 -5.82
N GLN A 97 12.66 -2.56 -7.01
CA GLN A 97 13.92 -1.84 -7.20
C GLN A 97 13.87 -0.45 -6.56
N GLU A 98 12.73 0.24 -6.68
CA GLU A 98 12.47 1.53 -6.02
C GLU A 98 12.60 1.39 -4.50
N TRP A 99 11.95 0.38 -3.91
CA TRP A 99 12.06 0.10 -2.48
C TRP A 99 13.49 -0.25 -2.05
N LEU A 100 14.20 -1.10 -2.82
CA LEU A 100 15.60 -1.43 -2.53
C LEU A 100 16.51 -0.20 -2.56
N LYS A 101 16.23 0.77 -3.45
CA LYS A 101 16.97 2.02 -3.52
C LYS A 101 16.70 2.86 -2.27
N GLN A 102 15.42 3.05 -1.91
CA GLN A 102 15.03 3.76 -0.69
C GLN A 102 15.63 3.13 0.57
N ARG A 103 15.64 1.80 0.68
CA ARG A 103 16.25 1.08 1.81
C ARG A 103 17.75 1.33 1.91
N LYS A 104 18.47 1.36 0.78
CA LYS A 104 19.92 1.68 0.77
C LYS A 104 20.18 3.11 1.21
N GLU A 105 19.37 4.06 0.76
CA GLU A 105 19.45 5.47 1.17
C GLU A 105 19.21 5.59 2.69
N ASN A 106 18.11 5.03 3.20
CA ASN A 106 17.80 5.03 4.64
C ASN A 106 18.90 4.39 5.51
N ASN A 107 19.55 3.32 5.03
CA ASN A 107 20.64 2.68 5.75
C ASN A 107 21.95 3.49 5.68
N GLY A 108 22.20 4.21 4.58
CA GLY A 108 23.36 5.09 4.43
C GLY A 108 23.24 6.36 5.28
N ASP A 109 22.04 6.86 5.51
CA ASP A 109 21.80 8.01 6.39
C ASP A 109 21.94 7.62 7.88
N LYS A 110 21.47 6.44 8.28
CA LYS A 110 21.72 5.89 9.63
C LYS A 110 23.21 5.74 9.96
N GLN A 111 24.06 5.43 8.98
CA GLN A 111 25.51 5.31 9.16
C GLN A 111 26.27 6.65 9.20
N LYS A 112 25.63 7.78 8.85
CA LYS A 112 26.23 9.12 8.93
C LYS A 112 25.85 9.87 10.21
N GLU A 113 24.76 9.45 10.86
CA GLU A 113 24.29 10.00 12.14
C GLU A 113 24.96 9.33 13.36
N GLU A 114 25.64 8.18 13.16
CA GLU A 114 26.50 7.49 14.12
C GLU A 114 27.98 7.91 13.98
#